data_AF-A0A413QR26-F1
#
_entry.id   AF-A0A413QR26-F1
#
_cell.length_a   1.000
_cell.length_b   1.000
_cell.length_c   1.000
_cell.angle_alpha   90.00
_cell.angle_beta   90.00
_cell.angle_gamma   90.00
#
_symmetry.space_group_name_H-M   'P 1'
#
loop_
_entity.id
_entity.type
_entity.pdbx_description
1 polymer ?
#
loop_
_entity_poly.entity_id
_entity_poly.type
_entity_poly.pdbx_seq_one_letter_code
_entity_poly.pdbx_strand_id
1 'polypeptide(L)'
;MYILGEIKQVDDIYSLEEVNCLEKPLGIMLNSFNSLYRNIYLLLQKMTQSYNIKYYCENIFRQKNTMERSRDILEREMGIKLYRIEDPEDLLGCIKGKLAENNPVIVPVNLRELYYSSFYNKENWIHSFLIFGYNEENRLFNIFDSTQRHDEGGYNLYKFVVEEDTLYRMHKSFSEHIYEEGIYYVISKDISLDVDIRKYLCKCVYQFCYLRVENPYIELDFIGKVLKENRVNQQEIRRLMRICHYKKVFYNELEGLLRIVGIDSALLDKYIAIRDELVKKWSKINGKIMYYLYKKMMGKVQEEVQHVLVIEETMLSCMKEILKKLEEDKIITTLSHEDVNFVNNSDNIISKVSDNEFIFKFDNGKIYNNWFEDCAPKIIFNDVKNYNNFVIKAKFVLEEYTEGSNFVLGIYLKDNMGSSYIFGLNSGVSILFEHTGVNNAILEIEHGSCITDIEIEIVNQQLYINYRGDEKKETYAAQTQIKGGVVCVGICCKTWGEAQKLRFRVKDIEIEM
;
A
#
# COMPACT_ATOMS: atom_id res chain seq x y z
N MET A 1 -15.07 9.34 -6.65
CA MET A 1 -15.81 9.39 -5.38
C MET A 1 -16.46 8.05 -5.17
N TYR A 2 -16.26 7.41 -4.02
CA TYR A 2 -16.90 6.13 -3.69
C TYR A 2 -18.40 6.32 -3.45
N ILE A 3 -19.23 5.37 -3.89
CA ILE A 3 -20.69 5.39 -3.69
C ILE A 3 -21.13 4.00 -3.18
N LEU A 4 -21.65 3.96 -1.95
CA LEU A 4 -22.02 2.72 -1.27
C LEU A 4 -23.09 1.90 -2.02
N GLY A 5 -24.05 2.57 -2.67
CA GLY A 5 -25.07 1.90 -3.49
C GLY A 5 -24.51 1.18 -4.73
N GLU A 6 -23.29 1.51 -5.15
CA GLU A 6 -22.66 0.99 -6.37
C GLU A 6 -21.72 -0.19 -6.11
N ILE A 7 -21.61 -0.70 -4.86
CA ILE A 7 -20.81 -1.90 -4.59
C ILE A 7 -21.27 -3.03 -5.52
N LYS A 8 -20.33 -3.56 -6.31
CA LYS A 8 -20.57 -4.65 -7.25
C LYS A 8 -20.23 -5.99 -6.60
N GLN A 9 -20.95 -7.02 -7.05
CA GLN A 9 -20.54 -8.39 -6.81
C GLN A 9 -19.16 -8.62 -7.45
N VAL A 10 -18.35 -9.44 -6.78
CA VAL A 10 -17.08 -9.93 -7.32
C VAL A 10 -17.27 -11.40 -7.67
N ASP A 11 -16.94 -11.76 -8.91
CA ASP A 11 -16.87 -13.15 -9.32
C ASP A 11 -15.59 -13.76 -8.75
N ASP A 12 -15.74 -14.52 -7.68
CA ASP A 12 -14.63 -15.09 -6.93
C ASP A 12 -14.29 -16.48 -7.46
N ILE A 13 -13.00 -16.70 -7.72
CA ILE A 13 -12.46 -17.98 -8.17
C ILE A 13 -12.08 -18.89 -7.00
N TYR A 14 -12.18 -18.40 -5.76
CA TYR A 14 -11.80 -19.15 -4.56
C TYR A 14 -13.01 -19.67 -3.78
N SER A 15 -12.88 -20.89 -3.29
CA SER A 15 -13.82 -21.50 -2.36
C SER A 15 -13.69 -20.94 -0.93
N LEU A 16 -14.61 -21.31 -0.05
CA LEU A 16 -14.57 -20.95 1.38
C LEU A 16 -13.38 -21.56 2.15
N GLU A 17 -12.75 -22.61 1.63
CA GLU A 17 -11.53 -23.21 2.22
C GLU A 17 -10.28 -22.39 1.90
N GLU A 18 -10.33 -21.62 0.81
CA GLU A 18 -9.23 -20.80 0.29
C GLU A 18 -9.32 -19.35 0.81
N VAL A 19 -10.51 -18.74 0.69
CA VAL A 19 -10.84 -17.41 1.22
C VAL A 19 -12.14 -17.53 2.01
N ASN A 20 -12.06 -17.37 3.33
CA ASN A 20 -13.16 -17.74 4.21
C ASN A 20 -14.29 -16.69 4.25
N CYS A 21 -15.37 -17.02 4.96
CA CYS A 21 -16.56 -16.18 5.12
C CYS A 21 -16.34 -14.85 5.86
N LEU A 22 -15.16 -14.60 6.42
CA LEU A 22 -14.77 -13.32 7.01
C LEU A 22 -13.92 -12.49 6.04
N GLU A 23 -13.01 -13.15 5.30
CA GLU A 23 -12.12 -12.50 4.32
C GLU A 23 -12.86 -12.09 3.04
N LYS A 24 -13.86 -12.87 2.58
CA LYS A 24 -14.63 -12.55 1.37
C LYS A 24 -15.41 -11.22 1.48
N PRO A 25 -16.21 -10.97 2.54
CA PRO A 25 -16.88 -9.68 2.72
C PRO A 25 -15.90 -8.50 2.74
N LEU A 26 -14.74 -8.66 3.41
CA LEU A 26 -13.69 -7.65 3.43
C LEU A 26 -13.07 -7.44 2.04
N GLY A 27 -12.85 -8.51 1.29
CA GLY A 27 -12.39 -8.44 -0.10
C GLY A 27 -13.35 -7.66 -1.00
N ILE A 28 -14.66 -7.88 -0.88
CA ILE A 28 -15.67 -7.11 -1.65
C ILE A 28 -15.69 -5.65 -1.23
N MET A 29 -15.63 -5.39 0.07
CA MET A 29 -15.53 -4.03 0.60
C MET A 29 -14.33 -3.29 -0.01
N LEU A 30 -13.14 -3.90 0.03
CA LEU A 30 -11.92 -3.30 -0.52
C LEU A 30 -11.99 -3.12 -2.04
N ASN A 31 -12.51 -4.12 -2.76
CA ASN A 31 -12.72 -4.06 -4.21
C ASN A 31 -13.60 -2.88 -4.62
N SER A 32 -14.53 -2.47 -3.75
CA SER A 32 -15.46 -1.38 -4.04
C SER A 32 -14.81 0.01 -4.03
N PHE A 33 -13.66 0.19 -3.37
CA PHE A 33 -12.88 1.42 -3.45
C PHE A 33 -11.96 1.42 -4.66
N ASN A 34 -11.23 0.32 -4.86
CA ASN A 34 -10.43 0.05 -6.04
C ASN A 34 -10.37 -1.46 -6.25
N SER A 35 -10.58 -1.93 -7.49
CA SER A 35 -10.63 -3.36 -7.80
C SER A 35 -9.36 -4.12 -7.41
N LEU A 36 -8.21 -3.43 -7.34
CA LEU A 36 -6.91 -4.02 -7.02
C LEU A 36 -6.70 -4.25 -5.52
N TYR A 37 -7.42 -3.53 -4.65
CA TYR A 37 -7.20 -3.66 -3.20
C TYR A 37 -7.57 -5.04 -2.67
N ARG A 38 -8.58 -5.69 -3.26
CA ARG A 38 -8.90 -7.08 -2.93
C ARG A 38 -7.71 -8.00 -3.21
N ASN A 39 -7.12 -7.89 -4.40
CA ASN A 39 -6.00 -8.73 -4.81
C ASN A 39 -4.78 -8.49 -3.91
N ILE A 40 -4.46 -7.23 -3.63
CA ILE A 40 -3.33 -6.85 -2.76
C ILE A 40 -3.54 -7.34 -1.33
N TYR A 41 -4.74 -7.17 -0.77
CA TYR A 41 -5.07 -7.68 0.56
C TYR A 41 -4.92 -9.20 0.63
N LEU A 42 -5.49 -9.94 -0.34
CA LEU A 42 -5.39 -11.39 -0.37
C LEU A 42 -3.94 -11.85 -0.56
N LEU A 43 -3.14 -11.19 -1.40
CA LEU A 43 -1.72 -11.46 -1.56
C LEU A 43 -0.98 -11.40 -0.20
N LEU A 44 -1.11 -10.28 0.50
CA LEU A 44 -0.41 -10.03 1.77
C LEU A 44 -0.93 -10.95 2.89
N GLN A 45 -2.25 -11.07 3.02
CA GLN A 45 -2.91 -11.95 3.99
C GLN A 45 -2.46 -13.39 3.81
N LYS A 46 -2.47 -13.91 2.59
CA LYS A 46 -2.18 -15.32 2.33
C LYS A 46 -0.70 -15.63 2.42
N MET A 47 0.19 -14.67 2.14
CA MET A 47 1.62 -14.81 2.42
C MET A 47 1.88 -15.07 3.91
N THR A 48 1.31 -14.23 4.80
CA THR A 48 1.52 -14.36 6.26
C THR A 48 0.85 -15.61 6.85
N GLN A 49 -0.24 -16.08 6.24
CA GLN A 49 -0.90 -17.33 6.60
C GLN A 49 -0.18 -18.58 6.09
N SER A 50 0.74 -18.42 5.13
CA SER A 50 1.47 -19.53 4.48
C SER A 50 2.92 -19.67 4.95
N TYR A 51 3.54 -18.57 5.39
CA TYR A 51 4.97 -18.53 5.73
C TYR A 51 5.22 -17.81 7.07
N ASN A 52 6.28 -18.23 7.77
CA ASN A 52 6.83 -17.54 8.93
C ASN A 52 7.63 -16.30 8.47
N ILE A 53 6.93 -15.18 8.29
CA ILE A 53 7.53 -13.87 8.00
C ILE A 53 7.78 -13.12 9.32
N LYS A 54 8.91 -12.42 9.43
CA LYS A 54 9.28 -11.55 10.56
C LYS A 54 8.11 -10.60 10.88
N TYR A 55 7.88 -10.34 12.17
CA TYR A 55 6.68 -9.69 12.73
C TYR A 55 5.42 -10.58 12.76
N TYR A 56 5.09 -11.26 11.66
CA TYR A 56 3.86 -12.08 11.56
C TYR A 56 4.00 -13.51 12.13
N CYS A 57 5.22 -13.96 12.40
CA CYS A 57 5.48 -15.24 13.04
C CYS A 57 5.41 -15.18 14.57
N GLU A 58 5.24 -14.00 15.17
CA GLU A 58 5.10 -13.85 16.62
C GLU A 58 3.83 -14.52 17.14
N ASN A 59 3.92 -15.17 18.31
CA ASN A 59 2.80 -15.92 18.89
C ASN A 59 1.53 -15.07 19.05
N ILE A 60 1.69 -13.78 19.39
CA ILE A 60 0.57 -12.84 19.55
C ILE A 60 -0.20 -12.70 18.25
N PHE A 61 0.46 -12.48 17.11
CA PHE A 61 -0.21 -12.36 15.81
C PHE A 61 -0.91 -13.66 15.40
N ARG A 62 -0.30 -14.82 15.68
CA ARG A 62 -0.86 -16.14 15.31
C ARG A 62 -2.06 -16.57 16.13
N GLN A 63 -2.21 -16.01 17.33
CA GLN A 63 -3.35 -16.27 18.21
C GLN A 63 -4.55 -15.39 17.88
N LYS A 64 -4.34 -14.26 17.17
CA LYS A 64 -5.41 -13.38 16.70
C LYS A 64 -6.37 -14.10 15.76
N ASN A 65 -7.63 -13.70 15.83
CA ASN A 65 -8.65 -14.19 14.91
C ASN A 65 -8.42 -13.63 13.48
N THR A 66 -9.24 -14.06 12.51
CA THR A 66 -9.06 -13.66 11.11
C THR A 66 -9.24 -12.15 10.89
N MET A 67 -10.21 -11.51 11.55
CA MET A 67 -10.48 -10.08 11.38
C MET A 67 -9.40 -9.23 12.02
N GLU A 68 -8.92 -9.61 13.21
CA GLU A 68 -7.80 -8.95 13.88
C GLU A 68 -6.51 -9.02 13.07
N ARG A 69 -6.19 -10.19 12.49
CA ARG A 69 -5.04 -10.32 11.58
C ARG A 69 -5.21 -9.47 10.33
N SER A 70 -6.43 -9.42 9.78
CA SER A 70 -6.73 -8.59 8.60
C SER A 70 -6.56 -7.11 8.90
N ARG A 71 -6.98 -6.65 10.09
CA ARG A 71 -6.76 -5.27 10.55
C ARG A 71 -5.27 -4.92 10.61
N ASP A 72 -4.47 -5.76 11.25
CA ASP A 72 -3.02 -5.55 11.36
C ASP A 72 -2.37 -5.45 9.97
N ILE A 73 -2.76 -6.32 9.03
CA ILE A 73 -2.21 -6.34 7.68
C ILE A 73 -2.66 -5.13 6.88
N LEU A 74 -3.95 -4.77 6.92
CA LEU A 74 -4.43 -3.58 6.22
C LEU A 74 -3.74 -2.30 6.73
N GLU A 75 -3.60 -2.14 8.04
CA GLU A 75 -3.00 -0.95 8.62
C GLU A 75 -1.50 -0.89 8.34
N ARG A 76 -0.76 -1.97 8.62
CA ARG A 76 0.70 -2.00 8.45
C ARG A 76 1.15 -2.09 7.00
N GLU A 77 0.44 -2.86 6.19
CA GLU A 77 0.85 -3.14 4.84
C GLU A 77 0.28 -2.19 3.82
N MET A 78 -0.97 -1.77 4.01
CA MET A 78 -1.72 -0.96 3.05
C MET A 78 -2.01 0.47 3.52
N GLY A 79 -1.79 0.79 4.81
CA GLY A 79 -2.17 2.08 5.38
C GLY A 79 -3.68 2.26 5.52
N ILE A 80 -4.46 1.18 5.41
CA ILE A 80 -5.92 1.21 5.50
C ILE A 80 -6.32 0.79 6.91
N LYS A 81 -6.99 1.68 7.64
CA LYS A 81 -7.46 1.37 8.98
C LYS A 81 -8.82 0.70 8.96
N LEU A 82 -8.86 -0.55 9.42
CA LEU A 82 -10.11 -1.28 9.68
C LEU A 82 -10.53 -1.05 11.13
N TYR A 83 -11.50 -0.16 11.32
CA TYR A 83 -12.03 0.19 12.63
C TYR A 83 -12.93 -0.92 13.17
N ARG A 84 -12.90 -1.11 14.49
CA ARG A 84 -13.76 -2.03 15.23
C ARG A 84 -14.57 -1.23 16.24
N ILE A 85 -15.87 -1.48 16.31
CA ILE A 85 -16.75 -0.97 17.39
C ILE A 85 -17.16 -2.19 18.21
N GLU A 86 -16.70 -2.23 19.46
CA GLU A 86 -17.01 -3.28 20.42
C GLU A 86 -18.36 -3.01 21.08
N ASP A 87 -19.18 -4.06 21.14
CA ASP A 87 -20.49 -4.14 21.83
C ASP A 87 -21.25 -2.79 21.95
N PRO A 88 -21.63 -2.17 20.81
CA PRO A 88 -22.33 -0.90 20.84
C PRO A 88 -23.71 -1.04 21.52
N GLU A 89 -24.01 -0.16 22.49
CA GLU A 89 -25.33 -0.10 23.15
C GLU A 89 -26.48 -0.01 22.13
N ASP A 90 -26.25 0.75 21.05
CA ASP A 90 -27.13 0.81 19.88
C ASP A 90 -26.40 0.32 18.62
N LEU A 91 -26.33 -1.00 18.47
CA LEU A 91 -25.76 -1.68 17.29
C LEU A 91 -26.37 -1.16 15.98
N LEU A 92 -27.69 -1.08 15.92
CA LEU A 92 -28.41 -0.79 14.69
C LEU A 92 -28.24 0.68 14.29
N GLY A 93 -28.32 1.61 15.25
CA GLY A 93 -28.02 3.02 15.04
C GLY A 93 -26.57 3.23 14.61
N CYS A 94 -25.62 2.49 15.19
CA CYS A 94 -24.22 2.52 14.79
C CYS A 94 -24.02 2.09 13.33
N ILE A 95 -24.64 0.98 12.91
CA ILE A 95 -24.58 0.52 11.51
C ILE A 95 -25.19 1.58 10.59
N LYS A 96 -26.41 2.07 10.88
CA LYS A 96 -27.10 3.09 10.06
C LYS A 96 -26.28 4.38 9.95
N GLY A 97 -25.67 4.83 11.05
CA GLY A 97 -24.80 6.00 11.06
C GLY A 97 -23.59 5.85 10.12
N LYS A 98 -22.96 4.67 10.11
CA LYS A 98 -21.84 4.41 9.18
C LYS A 98 -22.27 4.32 7.73
N LEU A 99 -23.42 3.71 7.44
CA LEU A 99 -23.97 3.72 6.08
C LEU A 99 -24.30 5.15 5.60
N ALA A 100 -24.83 6.01 6.48
CA ALA A 100 -25.10 7.42 6.18
C ALA A 100 -23.82 8.23 5.90
N GLU A 101 -22.70 7.87 6.54
CA GLU A 101 -21.36 8.40 6.25
C GLU A 101 -20.73 7.77 4.98
N ASN A 102 -21.48 6.96 4.21
CA ASN A 102 -21.01 6.24 3.03
C ASN A 102 -19.90 5.22 3.34
N ASN A 103 -19.93 4.64 4.55
CA ASN A 103 -18.99 3.63 5.03
C ASN A 103 -19.69 2.25 5.08
N PRO A 104 -19.22 1.26 4.31
CA PRO A 104 -19.73 -0.10 4.41
C PRO A 104 -19.33 -0.74 5.75
N VAL A 105 -20.17 -1.64 6.25
CA VAL A 105 -19.98 -2.27 7.57
C VAL A 105 -19.97 -3.79 7.44
N ILE A 106 -18.97 -4.45 8.02
CA ILE A 106 -18.96 -5.90 8.21
C ILE A 106 -19.51 -6.24 9.59
N VAL A 107 -20.52 -7.10 9.63
CA VAL A 107 -21.15 -7.56 10.86
C VAL A 107 -20.96 -9.07 10.99
N PRO A 108 -20.18 -9.53 11.98
CA PRO A 108 -20.10 -10.94 12.35
C PRO A 108 -21.46 -11.44 12.84
N VAL A 109 -21.87 -12.61 12.36
CA VAL A 109 -23.21 -13.17 12.60
C VAL A 109 -23.13 -14.67 12.85
N ASN A 110 -23.98 -15.17 13.74
CA ASN A 110 -24.14 -16.60 13.98
C ASN A 110 -25.26 -17.17 13.10
N LEU A 111 -24.92 -18.04 12.15
CA LEU A 111 -25.91 -18.62 11.23
C LEU A 111 -26.92 -19.55 11.91
N ARG A 112 -26.72 -19.88 13.19
CA ARG A 112 -27.71 -20.58 14.02
C ARG A 112 -29.05 -19.83 14.07
N GLU A 113 -29.02 -18.51 14.01
CA GLU A 113 -30.22 -17.65 14.13
C GLU A 113 -30.87 -17.31 12.77
N LEU A 114 -30.27 -17.77 11.66
CA LEU A 114 -30.72 -17.42 10.31
C LEU A 114 -31.62 -18.52 9.73
N TYR A 115 -32.92 -18.25 9.58
CA TYR A 115 -33.92 -19.30 9.28
C TYR A 115 -33.72 -20.08 7.97
N TYR A 116 -33.06 -19.48 6.97
CA TYR A 116 -32.74 -20.15 5.70
C TYR A 116 -31.35 -20.78 5.68
N SER A 117 -30.57 -20.66 6.76
CA SER A 117 -29.28 -21.30 6.87
C SER A 117 -29.42 -22.80 7.13
N SER A 118 -28.52 -23.59 6.54
CA SER A 118 -28.41 -25.02 6.85
C SER A 118 -28.09 -25.32 8.34
N PHE A 119 -27.57 -24.31 9.06
CA PHE A 119 -27.20 -24.36 10.49
C PHE A 119 -28.30 -23.87 11.44
N TYR A 120 -29.43 -23.38 10.90
CA TYR A 120 -30.52 -22.82 11.70
C TYR A 120 -30.96 -23.78 12.82
N ASN A 121 -30.95 -23.32 14.08
CA ASN A 121 -31.27 -24.10 15.28
C ASN A 121 -30.46 -25.39 15.50
N LYS A 122 -29.37 -25.64 14.76
CA LYS A 122 -28.56 -26.86 14.87
C LYS A 122 -27.28 -26.60 15.66
N GLU A 123 -26.39 -25.77 15.13
CA GLU A 123 -25.07 -25.51 15.70
C GLU A 123 -24.64 -24.07 15.48
N ASN A 124 -23.76 -23.57 16.34
CA ASN A 124 -23.17 -22.25 16.18
C ASN A 124 -22.22 -22.27 14.98
N TRP A 125 -22.39 -21.31 14.06
CA TRP A 125 -21.57 -21.25 12.85
C TRP A 125 -21.21 -19.82 12.50
N ILE A 126 -19.90 -19.60 12.35
CA ILE A 126 -19.29 -18.29 12.07
C ILE A 126 -19.62 -17.85 10.65
N HIS A 127 -20.10 -16.62 10.51
CA HIS A 127 -20.26 -15.96 9.22
C HIS A 127 -20.15 -14.44 9.37
N SER A 128 -20.11 -13.71 8.25
CA SER A 128 -20.13 -12.26 8.25
C SER A 128 -20.91 -11.72 7.06
N PHE A 129 -21.69 -10.68 7.31
CA PHE A 129 -22.34 -9.91 6.27
C PHE A 129 -21.59 -8.62 6.01
N LEU A 130 -21.41 -8.29 4.74
CA LEU A 130 -21.08 -6.92 4.32
C LEU A 130 -22.40 -6.17 4.09
N ILE A 131 -22.65 -5.16 4.90
CA ILE A 131 -23.81 -4.28 4.84
C ILE A 131 -23.44 -3.03 4.05
N PHE A 132 -24.25 -2.72 3.04
CA PHE A 132 -24.02 -1.59 2.12
C PHE A 132 -25.26 -0.72 1.89
N GLY A 133 -26.31 -0.92 2.67
CA GLY A 133 -27.47 -0.05 2.59
C GLY A 133 -28.52 -0.44 3.61
N TYR A 134 -29.44 0.48 3.83
CA TYR A 134 -30.58 0.28 4.70
C TYR A 134 -31.80 0.98 4.08
N ASN A 135 -32.94 0.29 4.09
CA ASN A 135 -34.20 0.84 3.63
C ASN A 135 -35.09 1.10 4.85
N GLU A 136 -35.35 2.38 5.13
CA GLU A 136 -36.17 2.82 6.26
C GLU A 136 -37.63 2.39 6.15
N GLU A 137 -38.20 2.35 4.94
CA GLU A 137 -39.63 2.06 4.73
C GLU A 137 -39.99 0.63 5.12
N ASN A 138 -39.12 -0.32 4.80
CA ASN A 138 -39.35 -1.75 5.07
C ASN A 138 -38.42 -2.34 6.13
N ARG A 139 -37.54 -1.53 6.73
CA ARG A 139 -36.60 -1.92 7.80
C ARG A 139 -35.69 -3.08 7.42
N LEU A 140 -35.18 -3.06 6.19
CA LEU A 140 -34.28 -4.08 5.65
C LEU A 140 -32.87 -3.53 5.42
N PHE A 141 -31.87 -4.30 5.82
CA PHE A 141 -30.48 -4.07 5.45
C PHE A 141 -30.15 -4.76 4.13
N ASN A 142 -29.49 -4.06 3.23
CA ASN A 142 -28.90 -4.62 2.02
C ASN A 142 -27.54 -5.25 2.38
N ILE A 143 -27.40 -6.54 2.09
CA ILE A 143 -26.24 -7.34 2.49
C ILE A 143 -25.63 -8.10 1.32
N PHE A 144 -24.34 -8.43 1.44
CA PHE A 144 -23.72 -9.49 0.67
C PHE A 144 -23.67 -10.78 1.49
N ASP A 145 -24.20 -11.86 0.92
CA ASP A 145 -24.25 -13.18 1.54
C ASP A 145 -24.13 -14.32 0.51
N SER A 146 -23.59 -15.46 0.94
CA SER A 146 -23.51 -16.70 0.15
C SER A 146 -24.48 -17.78 0.64
N THR A 147 -25.06 -17.63 1.84
CA THR A 147 -25.82 -18.74 2.46
C THR A 147 -27.13 -19.04 1.75
N GLN A 148 -27.70 -18.11 0.97
CA GLN A 148 -28.92 -18.35 0.20
C GLN A 148 -28.68 -19.13 -1.12
N ARG A 149 -27.43 -19.28 -1.58
CA ARG A 149 -27.07 -20.05 -2.79
C ARG A 149 -26.21 -21.27 -2.46
N HIS A 150 -26.86 -22.33 -2.00
CA HIS A 150 -26.18 -23.56 -1.57
C HIS A 150 -25.53 -24.38 -2.70
N ASP A 151 -25.98 -24.18 -3.94
CA ASP A 151 -25.58 -24.91 -5.14
C ASP A 151 -24.21 -24.47 -5.69
N GLU A 152 -23.73 -23.29 -5.30
CA GLU A 152 -22.50 -22.71 -5.85
C GLU A 152 -21.28 -22.86 -4.93
N GLY A 153 -21.34 -23.72 -3.90
CA GLY A 153 -20.18 -24.05 -3.06
C GLY A 153 -19.55 -22.87 -2.29
N GLY A 154 -20.27 -21.74 -2.17
CA GLY A 154 -19.80 -20.54 -1.47
C GLY A 154 -18.69 -19.76 -2.18
N TYR A 155 -18.56 -19.91 -3.51
CA TYR A 155 -17.61 -19.12 -4.30
C TYR A 155 -18.00 -17.64 -4.26
N ASN A 156 -19.23 -17.29 -4.62
CA ASN A 156 -19.67 -15.89 -4.70
C ASN A 156 -20.48 -15.43 -3.49
N LEU A 157 -20.42 -14.13 -3.19
CA LEU A 157 -21.38 -13.45 -2.32
C LEU A 157 -22.34 -12.63 -3.19
N TYR A 158 -23.62 -12.71 -2.87
CA TYR A 158 -24.72 -12.12 -3.63
C TYR A 158 -25.43 -11.04 -2.85
N LYS A 159 -26.03 -10.10 -3.56
CA LYS A 159 -26.88 -9.07 -2.96
C LYS A 159 -28.19 -9.68 -2.48
N PHE A 160 -28.44 -9.56 -1.19
CA PHE A 160 -29.67 -9.95 -0.53
C PHE A 160 -30.11 -8.88 0.45
N VAL A 161 -31.21 -9.17 1.15
CA VAL A 161 -31.71 -8.34 2.25
C VAL A 161 -31.86 -9.18 3.51
N VAL A 162 -31.72 -8.52 4.66
CA VAL A 162 -32.02 -9.11 5.96
C VAL A 162 -32.80 -8.12 6.83
N GLU A 163 -33.76 -8.63 7.58
CA GLU A 163 -34.52 -7.84 8.55
C GLU A 163 -33.63 -7.37 9.70
N GLU A 164 -33.89 -6.15 10.18
CA GLU A 164 -33.20 -5.52 11.30
C GLU A 164 -33.15 -6.42 12.56
N ASP A 165 -34.29 -6.96 12.98
CA ASP A 165 -34.40 -7.81 14.17
C ASP A 165 -33.64 -9.14 14.01
N THR A 166 -33.60 -9.67 12.77
CA THR A 166 -32.87 -10.90 12.46
C THR A 166 -31.37 -10.65 12.51
N LEU A 167 -30.89 -9.54 11.95
CA LEU A 167 -29.48 -9.12 12.04
C LEU A 167 -29.04 -8.93 13.50
N TYR A 168 -29.85 -8.22 14.31
CA TYR A 168 -29.56 -8.01 15.72
C TYR A 168 -29.44 -9.33 16.49
N ARG A 169 -30.41 -10.25 16.33
CA ARG A 169 -30.36 -11.57 16.99
C ARG A 169 -29.13 -12.38 16.57
N MET A 170 -28.81 -12.39 15.28
CA MET A 170 -27.63 -13.09 14.77
C MET A 170 -26.31 -12.56 15.35
N HIS A 171 -26.15 -11.23 15.43
CA HIS A 171 -24.94 -10.62 15.99
C HIS A 171 -24.85 -10.85 17.50
N LYS A 172 -25.96 -10.66 18.22
CA LYS A 172 -26.01 -10.94 19.66
C LYS A 172 -25.65 -12.40 19.98
N SER A 173 -26.25 -13.35 19.25
CA SER A 173 -25.93 -14.78 19.39
C SER A 173 -24.47 -15.09 19.05
N PHE A 174 -23.85 -14.37 18.11
CA PHE A 174 -22.43 -14.47 17.80
C PHE A 174 -21.56 -14.08 19.01
N SER A 175 -21.78 -12.89 19.56
CA SER A 175 -21.01 -12.38 20.70
C SER A 175 -21.15 -13.25 21.95
N GLU A 176 -22.35 -13.82 22.17
CA GLU A 176 -22.62 -14.69 23.32
C GLU A 176 -21.98 -16.09 23.20
N HIS A 177 -21.91 -16.67 22.00
CA HIS A 177 -21.62 -18.11 21.83
C HIS A 177 -20.36 -18.45 21.03
N ILE A 178 -19.76 -17.49 20.33
CA ILE A 178 -18.62 -17.75 19.45
C ILE A 178 -17.36 -17.08 20.02
N TYR A 179 -17.31 -15.76 20.05
CA TYR A 179 -16.35 -14.96 20.83
C TYR A 179 -16.77 -13.48 20.79
N GLU A 180 -16.34 -12.73 21.80
CA GLU A 180 -16.60 -11.29 21.89
C GLU A 180 -15.96 -10.55 20.71
N GLU A 181 -16.80 -10.00 19.85
CA GLU A 181 -16.39 -9.39 18.59
C GLU A 181 -17.20 -8.13 18.32
N GLY A 182 -16.58 -7.19 17.61
CA GLY A 182 -17.24 -5.96 17.20
C GLY A 182 -17.80 -6.00 15.78
N ILE A 183 -18.42 -4.90 15.38
CA ILE A 183 -18.64 -4.59 13.96
C ILE A 183 -17.43 -3.87 13.38
N TYR A 184 -17.20 -4.05 12.09
CA TYR A 184 -16.02 -3.56 11.39
C TYR A 184 -16.38 -2.60 10.28
N TYR A 185 -15.63 -1.53 10.11
CA TYR A 185 -15.82 -0.60 9.00
C TYR A 185 -14.50 0.07 8.62
N VAL A 186 -14.49 0.63 7.42
CA VAL A 186 -13.44 1.53 6.96
C VAL A 186 -14.02 2.90 6.70
N ILE A 187 -13.23 3.95 6.87
CA ILE A 187 -13.65 5.30 6.53
C ILE A 187 -13.36 5.50 5.04
N SER A 188 -14.40 5.41 4.20
CA SER A 188 -14.31 5.41 2.74
C SER A 188 -13.57 6.61 2.16
N LYS A 189 -13.72 7.79 2.80
CA LYS A 189 -13.09 9.04 2.34
C LYS A 189 -11.56 9.07 2.57
N ASP A 190 -11.05 8.24 3.46
CA ASP A 190 -9.64 8.18 3.82
C ASP A 190 -8.87 7.17 2.94
N ILE A 191 -9.59 6.42 2.09
CA ILE A 191 -9.02 5.42 1.20
C ILE A 191 -8.63 6.07 -0.13
N SER A 192 -7.36 5.95 -0.50
CA SER A 192 -6.87 6.37 -1.82
C SER A 192 -7.58 5.59 -2.93
N LEU A 193 -7.98 6.28 -3.99
CA LEU A 193 -8.47 5.62 -5.21
C LEU A 193 -7.31 5.22 -6.13
N ASP A 194 -6.13 5.83 -5.94
CA ASP A 194 -4.91 5.54 -6.67
C ASP A 194 -4.10 4.48 -5.93
N VAL A 195 -3.69 3.45 -6.66
CA VAL A 195 -3.07 2.24 -6.11
C VAL A 195 -1.76 1.97 -6.83
N ASP A 196 -0.66 2.17 -6.10
CA ASP A 196 0.66 1.77 -6.58
C ASP A 196 0.86 0.25 -6.38
N ILE A 197 0.44 -0.50 -7.39
CA ILE A 197 0.57 -1.96 -7.43
C ILE A 197 2.04 -2.38 -7.28
N ARG A 198 2.96 -1.66 -7.93
CA ARG A 198 4.38 -2.00 -7.95
C ARG A 198 4.98 -1.87 -6.55
N LYS A 199 4.65 -0.81 -5.80
CA LYS A 199 5.05 -0.67 -4.39
C LYS A 199 4.59 -1.86 -3.54
N TYR A 200 3.33 -2.27 -3.67
CA TYR A 200 2.82 -3.41 -2.90
C TYR A 200 3.47 -4.74 -3.31
N LEU A 201 3.69 -4.96 -4.61
CA LEU A 201 4.40 -6.13 -5.12
C LEU A 201 5.84 -6.19 -4.63
N CYS A 202 6.62 -5.10 -4.80
CA CYS A 202 7.99 -5.01 -4.31
C CYS A 202 8.03 -5.31 -2.81
N LYS A 203 7.15 -4.70 -2.02
CA LYS A 203 7.08 -4.91 -0.58
C LYS A 203 6.79 -6.38 -0.24
N CYS A 204 5.81 -7.00 -0.89
CA CYS A 204 5.44 -8.39 -0.66
C CYS A 204 6.57 -9.35 -1.04
N VAL A 205 7.13 -9.21 -2.25
CA VAL A 205 8.21 -10.08 -2.74
C VAL A 205 9.48 -9.89 -1.91
N TYR A 206 9.80 -8.66 -1.50
CA TYR A 206 10.90 -8.38 -0.57
C TYR A 206 10.71 -9.07 0.78
N GLN A 207 9.50 -8.97 1.37
CA GLN A 207 9.19 -9.67 2.62
C GLN A 207 9.36 -11.18 2.48
N PHE A 208 8.87 -11.75 1.37
CA PHE A 208 9.05 -13.17 1.07
C PHE A 208 10.54 -13.55 0.94
N CYS A 209 11.32 -12.78 0.19
CA CYS A 209 12.72 -13.10 -0.08
C CYS A 209 13.64 -12.93 1.13
N TYR A 210 13.44 -11.87 1.92
CA TYR A 210 14.43 -11.40 2.89
C TYR A 210 13.93 -11.29 4.33
N LEU A 211 12.62 -11.34 4.57
CA LEU A 211 12.05 -11.26 5.93
C LEU A 211 11.47 -12.58 6.42
N ARG A 212 11.73 -13.69 5.74
CA ARG A 212 11.48 -15.05 6.26
C ARG A 212 12.41 -15.36 7.44
N VAL A 213 11.88 -16.00 8.49
CA VAL A 213 12.71 -16.52 9.59
C VAL A 213 13.45 -17.80 9.16
N GLU A 214 14.40 -18.26 9.97
CA GLU A 214 15.26 -19.43 9.66
C GLU A 214 14.45 -20.68 9.26
N ASN A 215 13.36 -20.98 9.98
CA ASN A 215 12.36 -21.94 9.52
C ASN A 215 11.12 -21.20 8.98
N PRO A 216 11.00 -20.98 7.65
CA PRO A 216 9.90 -20.20 7.11
C PRO A 216 8.59 -20.98 6.94
N TYR A 217 8.58 -22.29 7.17
CA TYR A 217 7.48 -23.16 6.76
C TYR A 217 6.58 -23.53 7.95
N ILE A 218 5.33 -23.05 7.93
CA ILE A 218 4.33 -23.27 9.00
C ILE A 218 4.02 -24.77 9.14
N GLU A 219 4.05 -25.51 8.04
CA GLU A 219 3.87 -26.96 8.02
C GLU A 219 4.92 -27.68 8.85
N LEU A 220 6.16 -27.19 8.88
CA LEU A 220 7.22 -27.78 9.70
C LEU A 220 7.01 -27.51 11.19
N ASP A 221 6.54 -26.30 11.55
CA ASP A 221 6.17 -26.01 12.94
C ASP A 221 5.05 -26.95 13.40
N PHE A 222 4.08 -27.17 12.53
CA PHE A 222 2.96 -28.09 12.76
C PHE A 222 3.44 -29.53 12.96
N ILE A 223 4.22 -30.05 12.00
CA ILE A 223 4.79 -31.40 12.08
C ILE A 223 5.59 -31.52 13.38
N GLY A 224 6.47 -30.55 13.69
CA GLY A 224 7.23 -30.52 14.92
C GLY A 224 6.37 -30.56 16.20
N LYS A 225 5.24 -29.85 16.21
CA LYS A 225 4.29 -29.87 17.34
C LYS A 225 3.64 -31.24 17.52
N VAL A 226 3.10 -31.83 16.45
CA VAL A 226 2.49 -33.18 16.48
C VAL A 226 3.48 -34.22 17.00
N LEU A 227 4.76 -34.07 16.68
CA LEU A 227 5.81 -34.95 17.17
C LEU A 227 6.09 -34.82 18.66
N LYS A 228 6.14 -33.59 19.16
CA LYS A 228 6.32 -33.32 20.59
C LYS A 228 5.15 -33.85 21.42
N GLU A 229 3.94 -33.68 20.91
CA GLU A 229 2.70 -34.04 21.63
C GLU A 229 2.29 -35.51 21.41
N ASN A 230 2.90 -36.21 20.44
CA ASN A 230 2.62 -37.61 20.09
C ASN A 230 1.12 -37.89 19.88
N ARG A 231 0.38 -36.90 19.38
CA ARG A 231 -1.06 -36.96 19.17
C ARG A 231 -1.42 -36.25 17.87
N VAL A 232 -2.26 -36.89 17.06
CA VAL A 232 -2.83 -36.29 15.84
C VAL A 232 -4.27 -35.88 16.14
N ASN A 233 -4.55 -34.57 16.16
CA ASN A 233 -5.91 -34.04 16.32
C ASN A 233 -6.54 -33.73 14.94
N GLN A 234 -7.83 -34.04 14.72
CA GLN A 234 -8.53 -33.71 13.47
C GLN A 234 -8.52 -32.20 13.13
N GLN A 235 -8.62 -31.32 14.13
CA GLN A 235 -8.54 -29.87 13.89
C GLN A 235 -7.17 -29.44 13.34
N GLU A 236 -6.13 -30.13 13.82
CA GLU A 236 -4.75 -29.96 13.40
C GLU A 236 -4.54 -30.42 11.95
N ILE A 237 -5.18 -31.53 11.54
CA ILE A 237 -5.22 -31.98 10.14
C ILE A 237 -5.81 -30.91 9.22
N ARG A 238 -6.97 -30.37 9.61
CA ARG A 238 -7.65 -29.31 8.84
C ARG A 238 -6.80 -28.05 8.75
N ARG A 239 -5.95 -27.77 9.74
CA ARG A 239 -5.03 -26.64 9.70
C ARG A 239 -3.92 -26.85 8.67
N LEU A 240 -3.33 -28.03 8.60
CA LEU A 240 -2.31 -28.35 7.59
C LEU A 240 -2.87 -28.22 6.16
N MET A 241 -4.06 -28.77 5.90
CA MET A 241 -4.73 -28.65 4.61
C MET A 241 -4.97 -27.19 4.22
N ARG A 242 -5.44 -26.37 5.17
CA ARG A 242 -5.69 -24.93 4.96
C ARG A 242 -4.45 -24.16 4.51
N ILE A 243 -3.26 -24.49 5.00
CA ILE A 243 -2.02 -23.80 4.59
C ILE A 243 -1.78 -23.96 3.08
N CYS A 244 -2.05 -25.14 2.52
CA CYS A 244 -1.89 -25.37 1.09
C CYS A 244 -2.92 -24.59 0.25
N HIS A 245 -4.15 -24.45 0.74
CA HIS A 245 -5.14 -23.57 0.13
C HIS A 245 -4.66 -22.11 0.14
N TYR A 246 -4.06 -21.65 1.25
CA TYR A 246 -3.54 -20.30 1.35
C TYR A 246 -2.35 -20.06 0.40
N LYS A 247 -1.42 -21.00 0.26
CA LYS A 247 -0.33 -20.92 -0.72
C LYS A 247 -0.87 -20.77 -2.14
N LYS A 248 -1.89 -21.54 -2.51
CA LYS A 248 -2.53 -21.45 -3.83
C LYS A 248 -3.09 -20.04 -4.07
N VAL A 249 -3.82 -19.48 -3.11
CA VAL A 249 -4.35 -18.10 -3.23
C VAL A 249 -3.20 -17.10 -3.33
N PHE A 250 -2.20 -17.18 -2.45
CA PHE A 250 -1.03 -16.29 -2.46
C PHE A 250 -0.36 -16.24 -3.84
N TYR A 251 -0.08 -17.40 -4.44
CA TYR A 251 0.56 -17.45 -5.74
C TYR A 251 -0.35 -17.03 -6.90
N ASN A 252 -1.64 -17.33 -6.84
CA ASN A 252 -2.58 -16.88 -7.88
C ASN A 252 -2.76 -15.36 -7.88
N GLU A 253 -2.86 -14.75 -6.69
CA GLU A 253 -2.91 -13.29 -6.56
C GLU A 253 -1.61 -12.63 -7.03
N LEU A 254 -0.46 -13.23 -6.71
CA LEU A 254 0.83 -12.73 -7.18
C LEU A 254 0.92 -12.80 -8.71
N GLU A 255 0.50 -13.91 -9.34
CA GLU A 255 0.46 -14.03 -10.80
C GLU A 255 -0.38 -12.90 -11.42
N GLY A 256 -1.61 -12.70 -10.92
CA GLY A 256 -2.52 -11.69 -11.44
C GLY A 256 -1.92 -10.28 -11.39
N LEU A 257 -1.28 -9.93 -10.26
CA LEU A 257 -0.64 -8.63 -10.08
C LEU A 257 0.64 -8.48 -10.91
N LEU A 258 1.44 -9.54 -11.07
CA LEU A 258 2.62 -9.53 -11.95
C LEU A 258 2.26 -9.33 -13.42
N ARG A 259 1.13 -9.91 -13.86
CA ARG A 259 0.58 -9.67 -15.21
C ARG A 259 0.20 -8.21 -15.42
N ILE A 260 -0.42 -7.58 -14.41
CA ILE A 260 -0.84 -6.17 -14.49
C ILE A 260 0.38 -5.25 -14.58
N VAL A 261 1.45 -5.52 -13.84
CA VAL A 261 2.69 -4.72 -13.89
C VAL A 261 3.55 -5.02 -15.13
N GLY A 262 3.21 -6.06 -15.90
CA GLY A 262 3.86 -6.35 -17.18
C GLY A 262 5.26 -6.93 -17.02
N ILE A 263 5.47 -7.85 -16.07
CA ILE A 263 6.76 -8.54 -15.93
C ILE A 263 7.08 -9.36 -17.18
N ASP A 264 8.38 -9.58 -17.44
CA ASP A 264 8.86 -10.37 -18.56
C ASP A 264 8.13 -11.72 -18.69
N SER A 265 7.70 -12.03 -19.92
CA SER A 265 6.91 -13.23 -20.21
C SER A 265 7.63 -14.53 -19.87
N ALA A 266 8.94 -14.63 -20.11
CA ALA A 266 9.70 -15.85 -19.82
C ALA A 266 9.86 -16.03 -18.29
N LEU A 267 10.07 -14.95 -17.55
CA LEU A 267 10.11 -14.99 -16.09
C LEU A 267 8.74 -15.33 -15.49
N LEU A 268 7.64 -14.80 -16.04
CA LEU A 268 6.29 -15.14 -15.63
C LEU A 268 5.95 -16.61 -15.89
N ASP A 269 6.30 -17.13 -17.06
CA ASP A 269 6.08 -18.54 -17.43
C ASP A 269 6.88 -19.49 -16.52
N LYS A 270 8.14 -19.12 -16.22
CA LYS A 270 8.96 -19.83 -15.23
C LYS A 270 8.29 -19.86 -13.87
N TYR A 271 7.79 -18.72 -13.39
CA TYR A 271 7.06 -18.61 -12.13
C TYR A 271 5.82 -19.52 -12.10
N ILE A 272 5.00 -19.47 -13.15
CA ILE A 272 3.77 -20.27 -13.28
C ILE A 272 4.08 -21.77 -13.23
N ALA A 273 5.11 -22.21 -13.95
CA ALA A 273 5.52 -23.61 -13.96
C ALA A 273 5.92 -24.10 -12.55
N ILE A 274 6.73 -23.32 -11.83
CA ILE A 274 7.17 -23.66 -10.46
C ILE A 274 5.97 -23.66 -9.51
N ARG A 275 5.07 -22.68 -9.61
CA ARG A 275 3.86 -22.60 -8.80
C ARG A 275 3.00 -23.85 -8.99
N ASP A 276 2.70 -24.22 -10.23
CA ASP A 276 1.80 -25.34 -10.54
C ASP A 276 2.38 -26.66 -10.01
N GLU A 277 3.70 -26.83 -10.13
CA GLU A 277 4.40 -27.97 -9.53
C GLU A 277 4.29 -27.96 -8.00
N LEU A 278 4.59 -26.82 -7.37
CA LEU A 278 4.60 -26.66 -5.92
C LEU A 278 3.23 -26.91 -5.30
N VAL A 279 2.18 -26.28 -5.82
CA VAL A 279 0.80 -26.42 -5.35
C VAL A 279 0.35 -27.88 -5.50
N LYS A 280 0.58 -28.49 -6.67
CA LYS A 280 0.23 -29.89 -6.92
C LYS A 280 0.96 -30.84 -5.97
N LYS A 281 2.24 -30.57 -5.68
CA LYS A 281 3.05 -31.39 -4.80
C LYS A 281 2.54 -31.30 -3.36
N TRP A 282 2.35 -30.09 -2.82
CA TRP A 282 1.78 -29.87 -1.49
C TRP A 282 0.43 -30.58 -1.31
N SER A 283 -0.50 -30.41 -2.26
CA SER A 283 -1.80 -31.10 -2.21
C SER A 283 -1.67 -32.63 -2.18
N LYS A 284 -0.69 -33.20 -2.91
CA LYS A 284 -0.47 -34.65 -2.95
C LYS A 284 0.17 -35.19 -1.67
N ILE A 285 1.09 -34.44 -1.05
CA ILE A 285 1.82 -34.93 0.12
C ILE A 285 1.03 -34.81 1.41
N ASN A 286 0.07 -33.88 1.52
CA ASN A 286 -0.69 -33.69 2.76
C ASN A 286 -1.32 -34.98 3.29
N GLY A 287 -2.07 -35.70 2.45
CA GLY A 287 -2.69 -36.98 2.85
C GLY A 287 -1.67 -38.03 3.29
N LYS A 288 -0.50 -38.07 2.63
CA LYS A 288 0.59 -38.98 3.00
C LYS A 288 1.26 -38.60 4.31
N ILE A 289 1.59 -37.32 4.49
CA ILE A 289 2.15 -36.80 5.75
C ILE A 289 1.23 -37.18 6.89
N MET A 290 -0.08 -37.01 6.72
CA MET A 290 -1.04 -37.40 7.75
C MET A 290 -1.03 -38.89 8.06
N TYR A 291 -1.05 -39.74 7.02
CA TYR A 291 -0.97 -41.18 7.19
C TYR A 291 0.33 -41.59 7.91
N TYR A 292 1.46 -41.02 7.52
CA TYR A 292 2.76 -41.31 8.12
C TYR A 292 2.87 -40.79 9.56
N LEU A 293 2.32 -39.62 9.87
CA LEU A 293 2.23 -39.12 11.25
C LEU A 293 1.39 -40.07 12.12
N TYR A 294 0.24 -40.51 11.62
CA TYR A 294 -0.62 -41.48 12.34
C TYR A 294 0.09 -42.84 12.55
N LYS A 295 0.84 -43.31 11.56
CA LYS A 295 1.62 -44.55 11.63
C LYS A 295 2.99 -44.40 12.30
N LYS A 296 3.34 -43.20 12.79
CA LYS A 296 4.63 -42.88 13.42
C LYS A 296 5.85 -43.16 12.52
N MET A 297 5.70 -42.99 11.21
CA MET A 297 6.71 -43.27 10.19
C MET A 297 7.53 -42.02 9.86
N MET A 298 8.41 -41.61 10.77
CA MET A 298 9.06 -40.29 10.69
C MET A 298 10.01 -40.08 9.53
N GLY A 299 10.80 -41.10 9.17
CA GLY A 299 11.66 -41.04 7.99
C GLY A 299 10.86 -40.75 6.72
N LYS A 300 9.64 -41.29 6.60
CA LYS A 300 8.75 -41.04 5.46
C LYS A 300 8.15 -39.63 5.43
N VAL A 301 7.84 -39.05 6.59
CA VAL A 301 7.41 -37.65 6.66
C VAL A 301 8.55 -36.74 6.18
N GLN A 302 9.77 -36.97 6.67
CA GLN A 302 10.95 -36.19 6.29
C GLN A 302 11.27 -36.34 4.80
N GLU A 303 11.23 -37.55 4.25
CA GLU A 303 11.43 -37.80 2.81
C GLU A 303 10.44 -36.98 1.95
N GLU A 304 9.13 -37.08 2.21
CA GLU A 304 8.13 -36.37 1.40
C GLU A 304 8.26 -34.85 1.52
N VAL A 305 8.55 -34.33 2.72
CA VAL A 305 8.74 -32.89 2.98
C VAL A 305 9.98 -32.37 2.26
N GLN A 306 11.12 -33.06 2.34
CA GLN A 306 12.37 -32.62 1.71
C GLN A 306 12.21 -32.42 0.20
N HIS A 307 11.46 -33.30 -0.47
CA HIS A 307 11.16 -33.13 -1.90
C HIS A 307 10.40 -31.83 -2.21
N VAL A 308 9.55 -31.35 -1.30
CA VAL A 308 8.79 -30.11 -1.50
C VAL A 308 9.63 -28.89 -1.16
N LEU A 309 10.49 -28.98 -0.15
CA LEU A 309 11.41 -27.90 0.21
C LEU A 309 12.37 -27.55 -0.93
N VAL A 310 12.80 -28.52 -1.74
CA VAL A 310 13.61 -28.24 -2.95
C VAL A 310 12.86 -27.36 -3.96
N ILE A 311 11.54 -27.59 -4.12
CA ILE A 311 10.70 -26.77 -5.02
C ILE A 311 10.47 -25.38 -4.39
N GLU A 312 10.29 -25.29 -3.07
CA GLU A 312 10.19 -24.01 -2.36
C GLU A 312 11.47 -23.16 -2.51
N GLU A 313 12.66 -23.75 -2.46
CA GLU A 313 13.92 -23.05 -2.74
C GLU A 313 14.03 -22.58 -4.20
N THR A 314 13.51 -23.38 -5.13
CA THR A 314 13.42 -22.99 -6.55
C THR A 314 12.49 -21.80 -6.73
N MET A 315 11.33 -21.82 -6.05
CA MET A 315 10.40 -20.69 -6.01
C MET A 315 11.04 -19.45 -5.39
N LEU A 316 11.79 -19.59 -4.30
CA LEU A 316 12.54 -18.47 -3.71
C LEU A 316 13.52 -17.85 -4.69
N SER A 317 14.28 -18.66 -5.42
CA SER A 317 15.19 -18.15 -6.46
C SER A 317 14.42 -17.36 -7.52
N CYS A 318 13.29 -17.89 -7.99
CA CYS A 318 12.42 -17.20 -8.94
C CYS A 318 11.88 -15.87 -8.38
N MET A 319 11.49 -15.84 -7.11
CA MET A 319 11.01 -14.62 -6.43
C MET A 319 12.10 -13.55 -6.30
N LYS A 320 13.37 -13.95 -6.12
CA LYS A 320 14.51 -13.01 -6.14
C LYS A 320 14.74 -12.42 -7.52
N GLU A 321 14.59 -13.21 -8.59
CA GLU A 321 14.66 -12.71 -9.96
C GLU A 321 13.52 -11.74 -10.26
N ILE A 322 12.29 -12.07 -9.82
CA ILE A 322 11.13 -11.18 -9.90
C ILE A 322 11.39 -9.86 -9.18
N LEU A 323 11.89 -9.90 -7.94
CA LEU A 323 12.18 -8.71 -7.16
C LEU A 323 13.22 -7.82 -7.85
N LYS A 324 14.32 -8.43 -8.31
CA LYS A 324 15.35 -7.73 -9.07
C LYS A 324 14.76 -7.02 -10.27
N LYS A 325 13.86 -7.68 -11.01
CA LYS A 325 13.19 -7.05 -12.16
C LYS A 325 12.26 -5.91 -11.76
N LEU A 326 11.50 -6.09 -10.68
CA LEU A 326 10.63 -5.05 -10.13
C LEU A 326 11.40 -3.82 -9.64
N GLU A 327 12.62 -4.01 -9.13
CA GLU A 327 13.56 -2.98 -8.68
C GLU A 327 14.39 -2.37 -9.82
N GLU A 328 14.79 -3.13 -10.83
CA GLU A 328 15.49 -2.63 -12.02
C GLU A 328 14.60 -1.66 -12.80
N ASP A 329 13.29 -1.90 -12.81
CA ASP A 329 12.31 -0.97 -13.36
C ASP A 329 12.11 0.28 -12.46
N LYS A 330 12.53 0.28 -11.18
CA LYS A 330 12.64 1.53 -10.38
C LYS A 330 13.83 2.38 -10.83
N ILE A 331 14.91 1.73 -11.28
CA ILE A 331 16.11 2.39 -11.84
C ILE A 331 15.79 3.02 -13.22
N ILE A 332 14.65 2.68 -13.84
CA ILE A 332 14.17 3.27 -15.11
C ILE A 332 13.17 4.42 -14.90
N THR A 333 12.96 4.87 -13.65
CA THR A 333 12.30 6.17 -13.36
C THR A 333 13.27 7.23 -12.86
N THR A 334 14.53 7.20 -13.30
CA THR A 334 15.11 8.49 -13.73
C THR A 334 14.34 8.85 -14.99
N LEU A 335 13.22 9.55 -14.84
CA LEU A 335 12.56 10.17 -15.98
C LEU A 335 13.65 10.99 -16.67
N SER A 336 14.06 10.60 -17.87
CA SER A 336 14.74 11.53 -18.74
C SER A 336 13.78 12.69 -18.90
N HIS A 337 14.04 13.83 -18.26
CA HIS A 337 13.26 15.05 -18.43
C HIS A 337 13.51 15.63 -19.84
N GLU A 338 13.09 14.88 -20.86
CA GLU A 338 13.15 15.28 -22.26
C GLU A 338 12.22 16.47 -22.51
N ASP A 339 11.08 16.53 -21.80
CA ASP A 339 10.06 17.56 -21.93
C ASP A 339 10.06 18.54 -20.74
N VAL A 340 10.99 19.50 -20.80
CA VAL A 340 11.06 20.63 -19.86
C VAL A 340 10.73 21.94 -20.56
N ASN A 341 9.95 22.77 -19.86
CA ASN A 341 9.65 24.13 -20.32
C ASN A 341 10.62 25.13 -19.68
N PHE A 342 11.39 25.83 -20.50
CA PHE A 342 12.20 26.97 -20.07
C PHE A 342 11.34 28.22 -20.03
N VAL A 343 11.17 28.80 -18.85
CA VAL A 343 10.38 30.02 -18.64
C VAL A 343 11.33 31.15 -18.24
N ASN A 344 11.11 32.34 -18.81
CA ASN A 344 11.96 33.52 -18.62
C ASN A 344 13.45 33.31 -18.98
N ASN A 345 13.72 32.48 -19.99
CA ASN A 345 15.07 32.16 -20.42
C ASN A 345 15.50 32.87 -21.72
N SER A 346 14.92 34.04 -22.04
CA SER A 346 15.26 34.79 -23.27
C SER A 346 16.74 35.21 -23.33
N ASP A 347 17.34 35.41 -22.16
CA ASP A 347 18.73 35.83 -22.00
C ASP A 347 19.70 34.64 -21.94
N ASN A 348 19.24 33.40 -22.21
CA ASN A 348 20.01 32.15 -22.17
C ASN A 348 20.72 31.89 -20.83
N ILE A 349 20.06 32.23 -19.72
CA ILE A 349 20.54 32.00 -18.36
C ILE A 349 20.63 30.52 -18.05
N ILE A 350 19.71 29.71 -18.57
CA ILE A 350 19.58 28.28 -18.30
C ILE A 350 20.04 27.49 -19.52
N SER A 351 20.90 26.51 -19.28
CA SER A 351 21.38 25.56 -20.28
C SER A 351 21.24 24.12 -19.79
N LYS A 352 20.73 23.24 -20.65
CA LYS A 352 20.61 21.81 -20.39
C LYS A 352 21.94 21.11 -20.70
N VAL A 353 22.50 20.40 -19.72
CA VAL A 353 23.73 19.60 -19.89
C VAL A 353 23.36 18.14 -20.20
N SER A 354 22.40 17.61 -19.47
CA SER A 354 21.76 16.31 -19.69
C SER A 354 20.31 16.38 -19.18
N ASP A 355 19.56 15.28 -19.25
CA ASP A 355 18.18 15.24 -18.79
C ASP A 355 18.00 15.58 -17.31
N ASN A 356 19.00 15.26 -16.49
CA ASN A 356 18.95 15.47 -15.04
C ASN A 356 19.97 16.51 -14.57
N GLU A 357 20.54 17.30 -15.49
CA GLU A 357 21.57 18.29 -15.19
C GLU A 357 21.39 19.59 -15.95
N PHE A 358 21.28 20.70 -15.22
CA PHE A 358 21.11 22.03 -15.76
C PHE A 358 22.10 23.01 -15.13
N ILE A 359 22.58 23.96 -15.94
CA ILE A 359 23.44 25.06 -15.48
C ILE A 359 22.65 26.36 -15.60
N PHE A 360 22.66 27.14 -14.52
CA PHE A 360 22.18 28.51 -14.48
C PHE A 360 23.39 29.45 -14.40
N LYS A 361 23.47 30.41 -15.32
CA LYS A 361 24.58 31.36 -15.41
C LYS A 361 24.04 32.78 -15.58
N PHE A 362 24.28 33.62 -14.59
CA PHE A 362 23.94 35.03 -14.58
C PHE A 362 25.23 35.84 -14.72
N ASP A 363 25.43 36.48 -15.87
CA ASP A 363 26.64 37.28 -16.17
C ASP A 363 26.34 38.64 -16.84
N ASN A 364 25.06 38.98 -17.04
CA ASN A 364 24.64 40.16 -17.79
C ASN A 364 24.20 41.35 -16.92
N GLY A 365 24.28 41.23 -15.59
CA GLY A 365 23.93 42.30 -14.64
C GLY A 365 22.44 42.64 -14.54
N LYS A 366 21.56 41.91 -15.25
CA LYS A 366 20.11 42.10 -15.18
C LYS A 366 19.53 41.48 -13.91
N ILE A 367 18.47 42.10 -13.38
CA ILE A 367 17.71 41.60 -12.23
C ILE A 367 16.59 40.68 -12.71
N TYR A 368 16.48 39.51 -12.09
CA TYR A 368 15.51 38.48 -12.42
C TYR A 368 14.64 38.16 -11.22
N ASN A 369 13.60 38.96 -10.98
CA ASN A 369 12.74 38.82 -9.81
C ASN A 369 11.35 38.28 -10.19
N ASN A 370 10.56 37.91 -9.19
CA ASN A 370 9.20 37.39 -9.35
C ASN A 370 8.21 37.93 -8.28
N TRP A 371 8.46 39.13 -7.73
CA TRP A 371 7.57 39.77 -6.75
C TRP A 371 6.32 40.44 -7.35
N PHE A 372 6.45 41.09 -8.51
CA PHE A 372 5.36 41.84 -9.15
C PHE A 372 5.08 41.27 -10.54
N GLU A 373 6.11 41.22 -11.36
CA GLU A 373 6.13 40.51 -12.63
C GLU A 373 7.10 39.34 -12.49
N ASP A 374 6.70 38.18 -13.01
CA ASP A 374 7.49 36.96 -12.94
C ASP A 374 8.53 36.96 -14.07
N CYS A 375 9.73 37.48 -13.76
CA CYS A 375 10.89 37.54 -14.64
C CYS A 375 11.98 36.53 -14.25
N ALA A 376 11.76 35.72 -13.21
CA ALA A 376 12.75 34.77 -12.70
C ALA A 376 12.91 33.57 -13.66
N PRO A 377 14.14 33.26 -14.16
CA PRO A 377 14.42 32.09 -14.96
C PRO A 377 14.09 30.81 -14.20
N LYS A 378 13.35 29.92 -14.86
CA LYS A 378 12.98 28.62 -14.29
C LYS A 378 12.83 27.54 -15.36
N ILE A 379 12.97 26.30 -14.89
CA ILE A 379 12.67 25.08 -15.63
C ILE A 379 11.41 24.51 -15.00
N ILE A 380 10.39 24.22 -15.81
CA ILE A 380 9.17 23.56 -15.37
C ILE A 380 9.16 22.12 -15.88
N PHE A 381 8.89 21.18 -14.99
CA PHE A 381 8.80 19.76 -15.33
C PHE A 381 7.37 19.42 -15.78
N ASN A 382 7.21 19.00 -17.03
CA ASN A 382 5.90 18.63 -17.59
C ASN A 382 5.51 17.17 -17.27
N ASP A 383 6.46 16.36 -16.79
CA ASP A 383 6.27 14.93 -16.56
C ASP A 383 5.48 14.59 -15.30
N VAL A 384 5.17 15.59 -14.47
CA VAL A 384 4.45 15.41 -13.20
C VAL A 384 2.96 15.26 -13.45
N LYS A 385 2.46 14.03 -13.29
CA LYS A 385 1.04 13.68 -13.57
C LYS A 385 0.14 13.78 -12.35
N ASN A 386 0.70 13.65 -11.14
CA ASN A 386 -0.04 13.73 -9.89
C ASN A 386 0.60 14.76 -8.95
N TYR A 387 -0.01 15.93 -8.83
CA TYR A 387 0.48 16.98 -7.92
C TYR A 387 0.01 16.83 -6.46
N ASN A 388 -0.84 15.84 -6.17
CA ASN A 388 -1.29 15.57 -4.80
C ASN A 388 -0.29 14.71 -4.02
N ASN A 389 0.43 13.85 -4.73
CA ASN A 389 1.43 12.95 -4.17
C ASN A 389 2.64 12.88 -5.12
N PHE A 390 3.77 13.42 -4.70
CA PHE A 390 5.04 13.26 -5.41
C PHE A 390 6.22 13.63 -4.50
N VAL A 391 7.40 13.14 -4.83
CA VAL A 391 8.67 13.55 -4.23
C VAL A 391 9.56 14.10 -5.33
N ILE A 392 10.12 15.29 -5.12
CA ILE A 392 11.17 15.83 -5.98
C ILE A 392 12.46 15.98 -5.18
N LYS A 393 13.55 15.46 -5.74
CA LYS A 393 14.91 15.54 -5.18
C LYS A 393 15.82 16.20 -6.21
N ALA A 394 16.74 17.02 -5.74
CA ALA A 394 17.74 17.62 -6.60
C ALA A 394 18.97 18.03 -5.80
N LYS A 395 20.14 17.88 -6.41
CA LYS A 395 21.42 18.33 -5.86
C LYS A 395 21.82 19.67 -6.45
N PHE A 396 21.90 20.68 -5.60
CA PHE A 396 22.32 22.03 -5.96
C PHE A 396 23.80 22.23 -5.64
N VAL A 397 24.56 22.72 -6.63
CA VAL A 397 26.00 23.00 -6.53
C VAL A 397 26.24 24.45 -6.92
N LEU A 398 26.52 25.30 -5.95
CA LEU A 398 26.89 26.69 -6.15
C LEU A 398 28.36 26.77 -6.60
N GLU A 399 28.60 27.12 -7.86
CA GLU A 399 29.93 27.06 -8.50
C GLU A 399 30.66 28.41 -8.44
N GLU A 400 29.93 29.52 -8.62
CA GLU A 400 30.48 30.88 -8.60
C GLU A 400 29.43 31.83 -8.03
N TYR A 401 29.78 32.65 -7.05
CA TYR A 401 28.95 33.76 -6.58
C TYR A 401 29.82 34.78 -5.84
N THR A 402 29.37 36.03 -5.78
CA THR A 402 29.97 37.04 -4.91
C THR A 402 29.24 37.07 -3.58
N GLU A 403 29.98 37.04 -2.47
CA GLU A 403 29.42 37.21 -1.13
C GLU A 403 28.62 38.52 -1.04
N GLY A 404 27.41 38.45 -0.47
CA GLY A 404 26.45 39.57 -0.46
C GLY A 404 25.58 39.69 -1.72
N SER A 405 25.72 38.79 -2.70
CA SER A 405 24.77 38.70 -3.82
C SER A 405 23.39 38.27 -3.33
N ASN A 406 22.36 38.92 -3.85
CA ASN A 406 20.98 38.73 -3.45
C ASN A 406 20.25 37.76 -4.39
N PHE A 407 20.15 36.49 -3.98
CA PHE A 407 19.46 35.47 -4.77
C PHE A 407 18.80 34.39 -3.91
N VAL A 408 17.76 33.76 -4.45
CA VAL A 408 17.25 32.46 -3.98
C VAL A 408 17.24 31.52 -5.16
N LEU A 409 17.83 30.33 -4.98
CA LEU A 409 17.79 29.25 -5.95
C LEU A 409 17.27 27.98 -5.27
N GLY A 410 16.46 27.20 -5.98
CA GLY A 410 15.88 26.02 -5.36
C GLY A 410 14.75 25.40 -6.17
N ILE A 411 14.02 24.52 -5.51
CA ILE A 411 12.82 23.89 -6.05
C ILE A 411 11.67 24.90 -5.99
N TYR A 412 11.00 25.06 -7.12
CA TYR A 412 9.88 25.98 -7.34
C TYR A 412 8.56 25.23 -7.34
N LEU A 413 7.56 25.78 -6.66
CA LEU A 413 6.17 25.29 -6.66
C LEU A 413 5.21 26.42 -7.00
N LYS A 414 4.17 26.12 -7.77
CA LYS A 414 3.00 27.01 -7.96
C LYS A 414 1.74 26.30 -7.53
N ASP A 415 0.89 26.99 -6.78
CA ASP A 415 -0.42 26.47 -6.39
C ASP A 415 -1.55 26.91 -7.34
N ASN A 416 -2.70 26.25 -7.21
CA ASN A 416 -3.92 26.55 -7.97
C ASN A 416 -4.55 27.92 -7.65
N MET A 417 -4.08 28.61 -6.60
CA MET A 417 -4.46 29.97 -6.25
C MET A 417 -3.55 31.02 -6.90
N GLY A 418 -2.53 30.57 -7.65
CA GLY A 418 -1.54 31.43 -8.30
C GLY A 418 -0.36 31.83 -7.42
N SER A 419 -0.29 31.35 -6.18
CA SER A 419 0.84 31.58 -5.28
C SER A 419 2.07 30.83 -5.76
N SER A 420 3.24 31.46 -5.60
CA SER A 420 4.54 30.88 -5.92
C SER A 420 5.37 30.67 -4.67
N TYR A 421 6.08 29.55 -4.61
CA TYR A 421 6.94 29.16 -3.51
C TYR A 421 8.31 28.73 -4.02
N ILE A 422 9.35 29.03 -3.25
CA ILE A 422 10.72 28.57 -3.53
C ILE A 422 11.29 27.99 -2.24
N PHE A 423 11.82 26.78 -2.33
CA PHE A 423 12.62 26.17 -1.27
C PHE A 423 14.05 25.95 -1.75
N GLY A 424 15.02 26.62 -1.13
CA GLY A 424 16.42 26.34 -1.38
C GLY A 424 17.39 27.37 -0.84
N LEU A 425 18.56 27.47 -1.49
CA LEU A 425 19.68 28.29 -1.05
C LEU A 425 19.38 29.77 -1.23
N ASN A 426 19.41 30.50 -0.13
CA ASN A 426 19.33 31.95 -0.08
C ASN A 426 20.73 32.55 0.10
N SER A 427 21.20 33.23 -0.93
CA SER A 427 22.42 34.05 -0.94
C SER A 427 23.70 33.33 -0.46
N GLY A 428 23.71 31.98 -0.52
CA GLY A 428 24.82 31.13 -0.07
C GLY A 428 25.02 31.05 1.46
N VAL A 429 24.08 31.59 2.25
CA VAL A 429 24.22 31.69 3.72
C VAL A 429 23.13 30.95 4.49
N SER A 430 21.97 30.72 3.87
CA SER A 430 20.84 30.05 4.51
C SER A 430 20.07 29.18 3.52
N ILE A 431 19.28 28.25 4.06
CA ILE A 431 18.21 27.57 3.35
C ILE A 431 16.90 28.26 3.72
N LEU A 432 16.13 28.64 2.70
CA LEU A 432 14.92 29.44 2.80
C LEU A 432 13.75 28.73 2.14
N PHE A 433 12.61 28.71 2.83
CA PHE A 433 11.30 28.48 2.22
C PHE A 433 10.51 29.78 2.22
N GLU A 434 10.10 30.26 1.05
CA GLU A 434 9.35 31.51 0.91
C GLU A 434 8.02 31.34 0.17
N HIS A 435 7.05 32.19 0.53
CA HIS A 435 5.90 32.51 -0.33
C HIS A 435 6.25 33.79 -1.08
N THR A 436 6.73 33.63 -2.31
CA THR A 436 7.27 34.71 -3.13
C THR A 436 6.32 35.92 -3.18
N GLY A 437 6.85 37.12 -2.87
CA GLY A 437 6.13 38.39 -2.94
C GLY A 437 5.11 38.62 -1.82
N VAL A 438 4.93 37.65 -0.90
CA VAL A 438 3.94 37.71 0.19
C VAL A 438 4.60 37.51 1.55
N ASN A 439 5.36 36.42 1.73
CA ASN A 439 6.11 36.13 2.94
C ASN A 439 7.52 35.67 2.56
N ASN A 440 8.50 36.52 2.86
CA ASN A 440 9.89 36.33 2.47
C ASN A 440 10.64 35.27 3.29
N ALA A 441 10.09 34.76 4.38
CA ALA A 441 10.71 33.69 5.18
C ALA A 441 9.65 32.90 5.96
N ILE A 442 9.01 31.92 5.31
CA ILE A 442 8.19 30.93 6.02
C ILE A 442 9.08 30.09 6.94
N LEU A 443 10.28 29.76 6.45
CA LEU A 443 11.34 29.07 7.18
C LEU A 443 12.68 29.59 6.68
N GLU A 444 13.60 29.92 7.58
CA GLU A 444 14.98 30.26 7.24
C GLU A 444 15.94 29.61 8.24
N ILE A 445 16.98 28.94 7.74
CA ILE A 445 17.95 28.20 8.55
C ILE A 445 19.36 28.48 8.06
N GLU A 446 20.27 28.82 8.96
CA GLU A 446 21.68 29.02 8.63
C GLU A 446 22.29 27.78 7.96
N HIS A 447 22.95 28.01 6.84
CA HIS A 447 23.51 26.96 5.99
C HIS A 447 24.69 27.50 5.17
N GLY A 448 25.90 27.08 5.53
CA GLY A 448 27.14 27.57 4.90
C GLY A 448 27.73 26.64 3.84
N SER A 449 26.97 25.69 3.27
CA SER A 449 27.51 24.76 2.26
C SER A 449 27.14 25.18 0.84
N CYS A 450 28.13 25.12 -0.06
CA CYS A 450 27.93 25.33 -1.50
C CYS A 450 27.25 24.14 -2.20
N ILE A 451 27.14 23.00 -1.53
CA ILE A 451 26.49 21.79 -2.05
C ILE A 451 25.34 21.40 -1.12
N THR A 452 24.15 21.30 -1.69
CA THR A 452 22.93 20.99 -0.95
C THR A 452 22.07 20.00 -1.71
N ASP A 453 21.77 18.88 -1.09
CA ASP A 453 20.69 18.00 -1.51
C ASP A 453 19.38 18.56 -0.97
N ILE A 454 18.41 18.83 -1.83
CA ILE A 454 17.08 19.33 -1.47
C ILE A 454 16.05 18.30 -1.90
N GLU A 455 15.11 18.01 -1.01
CA GLU A 455 13.97 17.15 -1.26
C GLU A 455 12.68 17.84 -0.80
N ILE A 456 11.66 17.74 -1.64
CA ILE A 456 10.28 18.11 -1.29
C ILE A 456 9.40 16.89 -1.54
N GLU A 457 8.70 16.45 -0.50
CA GLU A 457 7.64 15.45 -0.59
C GLU A 457 6.28 16.12 -0.38
N ILE A 458 5.33 15.83 -1.25
CA ILE A 458 3.93 16.22 -1.14
C ILE A 458 3.13 14.96 -0.90
N VAL A 459 2.34 14.94 0.19
CA VAL A 459 1.39 13.86 0.48
C VAL A 459 0.06 14.47 0.86
N ASN A 460 -0.98 14.26 0.04
CA ASN A 460 -2.32 14.83 0.26
C ASN A 460 -2.28 16.34 0.57
N GLN A 461 -1.48 17.10 -0.20
CA GLN A 461 -1.27 18.55 -0.05
C GLN A 461 -0.53 18.99 1.24
N GLN A 462 -0.04 18.05 2.05
CA GLN A 462 0.95 18.35 3.09
C GLN A 462 2.33 18.45 2.45
N LEU A 463 3.09 19.49 2.79
CA LEU A 463 4.44 19.72 2.27
C LEU A 463 5.47 19.30 3.32
N TYR A 464 6.31 18.34 2.96
CA TYR A 464 7.48 17.91 3.73
C TYR A 464 8.72 18.38 2.99
N ILE A 465 9.55 19.17 3.66
CA ILE A 465 10.77 19.71 3.09
C ILE A 465 11.97 19.15 3.85
N ASN A 466 12.90 18.57 3.10
CA ASN A 466 14.10 17.95 3.61
C ASN A 466 15.33 18.57 2.92
N TYR A 467 16.41 18.79 3.66
CA TYR A 467 17.68 19.15 3.04
C TYR A 467 18.88 18.59 3.78
N ARG A 468 19.98 18.42 3.05
CA ARG A 468 21.26 17.96 3.58
C ARG A 468 22.41 18.71 2.90
N GLY A 469 23.27 19.33 3.70
CA GLY A 469 24.54 19.90 3.22
C GLY A 469 25.66 18.86 3.21
N ASP A 470 26.68 19.08 2.39
CA ASP A 470 27.80 18.14 2.17
C ASP A 470 28.58 17.79 3.46
N GLU A 471 28.68 18.74 4.41
CA GLU A 471 29.42 18.57 5.66
C GLU A 471 28.58 18.03 6.84
N LYS A 472 27.25 17.90 6.67
CA LYS A 472 26.35 17.49 7.76
C LYS A 472 25.90 16.04 7.60
N LYS A 473 26.09 15.22 8.66
CA LYS A 473 25.55 13.85 8.73
C LYS A 473 24.03 13.81 8.92
N GLU A 474 23.46 14.87 9.47
CA GLU A 474 22.05 14.93 9.82
C GLU A 474 21.23 15.61 8.72
N THR A 475 20.10 15.00 8.38
CA THR A 475 19.12 15.58 7.45
C THR A 475 18.17 16.43 8.26
N TYR A 476 17.97 17.69 7.83
CA TYR A 476 16.93 18.52 8.41
C TYR A 476 15.60 18.18 7.72
N ALA A 477 14.54 18.05 8.52
CA ALA A 477 13.19 17.79 8.06
C ALA A 477 12.22 18.78 8.71
N ALA A 478 11.35 19.40 7.91
CA ALA A 478 10.25 20.21 8.40
C ALA A 478 8.96 19.91 7.65
N GLN A 479 7.85 20.11 8.33
CA GLN A 479 6.51 20.02 7.78
C GLN A 479 5.88 21.40 7.73
N THR A 480 5.28 21.76 6.60
CA THR A 480 4.60 23.05 6.40
C THR A 480 3.42 22.89 5.45
N GLN A 481 2.72 23.99 5.19
CA GLN A 481 1.57 24.03 4.28
C GLN A 481 1.69 25.20 3.31
N ILE A 482 1.21 24.98 2.10
CA ILE A 482 0.98 26.01 1.09
C ILE A 482 -0.52 26.36 1.02
N LYS A 483 -0.87 27.48 0.39
CA LYS A 483 -2.25 28.00 0.43
C LYS A 483 -3.26 27.16 -0.37
N GLY A 484 -2.81 26.53 -1.45
CA GLY A 484 -3.63 25.69 -2.32
C GLY A 484 -2.90 24.42 -2.76
N GLY A 485 -3.55 23.62 -3.61
CA GLY A 485 -2.94 22.42 -4.18
C GLY A 485 -1.88 22.78 -5.22
N VAL A 486 -0.76 22.06 -5.26
CA VAL A 486 0.29 22.24 -6.27
C VAL A 486 -0.28 21.94 -7.66
N VAL A 487 0.12 22.75 -8.64
CA VAL A 487 -0.23 22.57 -10.07
C VAL A 487 1.00 22.68 -10.98
N CYS A 488 2.17 22.99 -10.42
CA CYS A 488 3.40 23.17 -11.16
C CYS A 488 4.60 22.98 -10.23
N VAL A 489 5.62 22.28 -10.72
CA VAL A 489 6.90 22.08 -10.02
C VAL A 489 8.05 22.34 -10.99
N GLY A 490 9.14 22.87 -10.48
CA GLY A 490 10.29 23.25 -11.27
C GLY A 490 11.53 23.55 -10.46
N ILE A 491 12.55 24.06 -11.15
CA ILE A 491 13.73 24.67 -10.54
C ILE A 491 13.75 26.13 -10.94
N CYS A 492 13.95 27.03 -10.00
CA CYS A 492 13.96 28.46 -10.24
C CYS A 492 15.17 29.11 -9.57
N CYS A 493 15.62 30.22 -10.14
CA CYS A 493 16.46 31.17 -9.43
C CYS A 493 15.95 32.59 -9.64
N LYS A 494 15.80 33.33 -8.55
CA LYS A 494 15.47 34.75 -8.56
C LYS A 494 16.60 35.58 -7.95
N THR A 495 16.69 36.84 -8.37
CA THR A 495 17.66 37.82 -7.91
C THR A 495 16.97 39.16 -7.68
N TRP A 496 17.42 39.95 -6.70
CA TRP A 496 16.83 41.27 -6.37
C TRP A 496 17.86 42.38 -6.13
N GLY A 497 19.11 42.13 -6.54
CA GLY A 497 20.15 43.14 -6.77
C GLY A 497 20.88 42.80 -8.07
N GLU A 498 21.92 43.55 -8.42
CA GLU A 498 22.84 43.13 -9.49
C GLU A 498 23.42 41.77 -9.10
N ALA A 499 22.85 40.72 -9.68
CA ALA A 499 23.48 39.42 -9.66
C ALA A 499 24.79 39.62 -10.39
N GLN A 500 25.89 39.60 -9.64
CA GLN A 500 27.23 39.59 -10.21
C GLN A 500 27.41 38.28 -11.00
N LYS A 501 28.63 37.74 -11.10
CA LYS A 501 28.82 36.39 -11.64
C LYS A 501 28.19 35.38 -10.67
N LEU A 502 26.97 34.94 -10.95
CA LEU A 502 26.29 33.84 -10.25
C LEU A 502 26.20 32.66 -11.20
N ARG A 503 26.76 31.52 -10.78
CA ARG A 503 26.72 30.27 -11.50
C ARG A 503 26.43 29.13 -10.53
N PHE A 504 25.40 28.36 -10.84
CA PHE A 504 25.12 27.13 -10.12
C PHE A 504 24.68 26.03 -11.06
N ARG A 505 24.82 24.80 -10.58
CA ARG A 505 24.38 23.61 -11.26
C ARG A 505 23.34 22.89 -10.42
N VAL A 506 22.37 22.30 -11.10
CA VAL A 506 21.48 21.32 -10.50
C VAL A 506 21.74 19.98 -11.17
N LYS A 507 21.92 18.93 -10.37
CA LYS A 507 22.18 17.56 -10.81
C LYS A 507 21.26 16.60 -10.08
N ASP A 508 21.29 15.34 -10.50
CA ASP A 508 20.64 14.23 -9.82
C ASP A 508 19.17 14.56 -9.52
N ILE A 509 18.50 15.18 -10.51
CA ILE A 509 17.09 15.54 -10.42
C ILE A 509 16.27 14.26 -10.53
N GLU A 510 15.46 13.99 -9.52
CA GLU A 510 14.57 12.84 -9.46
C GLU A 510 13.17 13.32 -9.08
N ILE A 511 12.16 12.87 -9.82
CA ILE A 511 10.76 13.07 -9.47
C ILE A 511 10.09 11.70 -9.37
N GLU A 512 9.72 11.33 -8.16
CA GLU A 512 8.97 10.11 -7.83
C GLU A 512 7.49 10.47 -7.65
N MET A 513 6.57 9.66 -8.19
CA MET A 513 5.12 9.85 -8.02
C MET A 513 4.55 8.89 -6.99
#